data_AF-A0A0J9V4R8-F1
#
_entry.id   AF-A0A0J9V4R8-F1
#
_cell.length_a   1.000
_cell.length_b   1.000
_cell.length_c   1.000
_cell.angle_alpha   90.00
_cell.angle_beta   90.00
_cell.angle_gamma   90.00
#
_symmetry.space_group_name_H-M   'P 1'
#
loop_
_entity.id
_entity.type
_entity.pdbx_description
1 polymer ?
#
loop_
_entity_poly.entity_id
_entity_poly.type
_entity_poly.pdbx_seq_one_letter_code
_entity_poly.pdbx_strand_id
1 'polypeptide(L)'
;MSGGGEVVPRLSFEEMRGEMSKYGVEITQGTLKNPTTEDMQGVYSMCIKHILNKDINNIRIEEFTGDLKSSMPSIDGIQILPNEGKNHLQAIGNLRFIRHCEQVNKILCVENTLSYLFKPVSSHMARLISAFVHFTKYKEQIYVDNDMKIRRIEEGKSEDSALGAELKAVKNELQSLQENYEQVKNSVLSEKNKKRDYEEEIIENQNMLNAQQSTIISLRAAKDKIVNETNEIIFQFSRFRQKKEDLEDQIVPSPEKLQEYNQELKNLLLEHVSYFEKDKKKNEEIKNKINISDLCLKKLVDLVTILTGHFNETIKLHIGKKEELKGLEKHLKNLKSEKEHLTMKRKQQEKILLETEQYFAQQKDKWNAKVQAEEKNVAVVEEKVSQLYGQMDELKRQADREAREIDSIVKLIQETLNNYRRNFALIDDLTARTRSSHALLAAQVRGQAAGRIG
;
A
#
# COMPACT_ATOMS: atom_id res chain seq x y z
N MET A 1 42.49 46.06 28.15
CA MET A 1 41.36 46.05 29.10
C MET A 1 40.27 45.17 28.52
N SER A 2 40.05 43.99 29.11
CA SER A 2 39.07 43.00 28.66
C SER A 2 37.66 43.40 29.12
N GLY A 3 36.84 43.85 28.18
CA GLY A 3 35.41 44.04 28.40
C GLY A 3 34.72 42.69 28.52
N GLY A 4 34.55 42.21 29.75
CA GLY A 4 33.65 41.13 30.09
C GLY A 4 32.21 41.59 29.87
N GLY A 5 31.51 40.97 28.93
CA GLY A 5 30.13 41.30 28.58
C GLY A 5 29.59 40.49 27.40
N GLU A 6 30.44 39.90 26.57
CA GLU A 6 29.99 39.01 25.49
C GLU A 6 29.77 37.59 26.03
N VAL A 7 28.50 37.15 26.06
CA VAL A 7 28.06 35.80 26.45
C VAL A 7 28.53 34.72 25.44
N VAL A 8 28.85 35.13 24.21
CA VAL A 8 29.27 34.26 23.11
C VAL A 8 30.73 34.55 22.72
N PRO A 9 31.61 33.53 22.63
CA PRO A 9 32.99 33.70 22.16
C PRO A 9 33.05 34.27 20.74
N ARG A 10 33.97 35.21 20.50
CA ARG A 10 34.24 35.69 19.14
C ARG A 10 35.02 34.65 18.34
N LEU A 11 34.51 34.36 17.15
CA LEU A 11 35.21 33.53 16.17
C LEU A 11 36.30 34.32 15.45
N SER A 12 37.30 33.62 14.92
CA SER A 12 38.27 34.23 14.00
C SER A 12 37.63 34.55 12.64
N PHE A 13 38.27 35.43 11.87
CA PHE A 13 37.80 35.79 10.52
C PHE A 13 37.67 34.56 9.61
N GLU A 14 38.66 33.66 9.65
CA GLU A 14 38.67 32.45 8.81
C GLU A 14 37.54 31.49 9.18
N GLU A 15 37.23 31.35 10.48
CA GLU A 15 36.11 30.55 10.95
C GLU A 15 34.76 31.18 10.58
N MET A 16 34.61 32.50 10.75
CA MET A 16 33.39 33.20 10.35
C MET A 16 33.14 33.07 8.84
N ARG A 17 34.18 33.23 8.02
CA ARG A 17 34.08 33.05 6.57
C ARG A 17 33.71 31.61 6.24
N GLY A 18 34.43 30.63 6.79
CA GLY A 18 34.21 29.21 6.51
C GLY A 18 32.80 28.75 6.88
N GLU A 19 32.29 29.16 8.03
CA GLU A 19 30.94 28.79 8.48
C GLU A 19 29.84 29.51 7.69
N MET A 20 30.01 30.82 7.42
CA MET A 20 29.00 31.58 6.68
C MET A 20 28.91 31.18 5.20
N SER A 21 30.03 30.75 4.60
CA SER A 21 30.03 30.21 3.23
C SER A 21 29.20 28.93 3.08
N LYS A 22 29.08 28.09 4.13
CA LYS A 22 28.20 26.90 4.10
C LYS A 22 26.73 27.28 3.91
N TYR A 23 26.35 28.47 4.34
CA TYR A 23 25.00 29.02 4.20
C TYR A 23 24.87 29.96 3.00
N GLY A 24 25.87 30.01 2.11
CA GLY A 24 25.82 30.79 0.87
C GLY A 24 26.09 32.28 1.03
N VAL A 25 26.69 32.72 2.15
CA VAL A 25 27.11 34.12 2.36
C VAL A 25 28.61 34.23 2.22
N GLU A 26 29.05 34.99 1.22
CA GLU A 26 30.46 35.31 1.05
C GLU A 26 30.85 36.50 1.93
N ILE A 27 31.66 36.23 2.96
CA ILE A 27 32.17 37.27 3.84
C ILE A 27 33.62 37.58 3.48
N THR A 28 33.85 38.78 2.93
CA THR A 28 35.19 39.27 2.63
C THR A 28 35.79 40.02 3.82
N GLN A 29 37.11 40.21 3.85
CA GLN A 29 37.74 41.07 4.87
C GLN A 29 37.25 42.52 4.80
N GLY A 30 36.82 42.99 3.62
CA GLY A 30 36.22 44.31 3.43
C GLY A 30 34.86 44.40 4.13
N THR A 31 34.01 43.40 3.93
CA THR A 31 32.68 43.26 4.55
C THR A 31 32.75 43.34 6.08
N LEU A 32 33.72 42.67 6.70
CA LEU A 32 33.83 42.67 8.17
C LEU A 32 34.50 43.93 8.73
N LYS A 33 35.42 44.58 8.01
CA LYS A 33 36.08 45.82 8.47
C LYS A 33 35.18 47.04 8.32
N ASN A 34 34.49 47.16 7.18
CA ASN A 34 33.61 48.27 6.84
C ASN A 34 32.28 47.71 6.27
N PRO A 35 31.39 47.20 7.14
CA PRO A 35 30.15 46.59 6.67
C PRO A 35 29.21 47.61 5.99
N THR A 36 28.62 47.22 4.86
CA THR A 36 27.56 47.97 4.21
C THR A 36 26.19 47.55 4.74
N THR A 37 25.15 48.36 4.48
CA THR A 37 23.77 48.04 4.85
C THR A 37 23.30 46.76 4.16
N GLU A 38 23.72 46.53 2.92
CA GLU A 38 23.42 45.32 2.16
C GLU A 38 24.08 44.09 2.79
N ASP A 39 25.33 44.21 3.25
CA ASP A 39 26.04 43.12 3.95
C ASP A 39 25.31 42.70 5.23
N MET A 40 24.88 43.68 6.04
CA MET A 40 24.12 43.38 7.28
C MET A 40 22.75 42.80 6.98
N GLN A 41 22.05 43.31 5.97
CA GLN A 41 20.78 42.74 5.52
C GLN A 41 20.97 41.30 5.06
N GLY A 42 22.01 40.99 4.29
CA GLY A 42 22.33 39.63 3.86
C GLY A 42 22.53 38.67 5.03
N VAL A 43 23.30 39.07 6.05
CA VAL A 43 23.50 38.24 7.25
C VAL A 43 22.19 38.06 8.04
N TYR A 44 21.39 39.11 8.22
CA TYR A 44 20.09 39.00 8.89
C TYR A 44 19.11 38.14 8.11
N SER A 45 19.05 38.24 6.78
CA SER A 45 18.20 37.41 5.93
C SER A 45 18.54 35.92 6.09
N MET A 46 19.82 35.58 6.23
CA MET A 46 20.22 34.20 6.54
C MET A 46 19.83 33.76 7.95
N CYS A 47 19.99 34.63 8.95
CA CYS A 47 19.53 34.35 10.30
C CYS A 47 18.00 34.11 10.31
N ILE A 48 17.23 34.93 9.60
CA ILE A 48 15.77 34.78 9.49
C ILE A 48 15.43 33.44 8.83
N LYS A 49 16.11 33.09 7.74
CA LYS A 49 15.90 31.82 7.04
C LYS A 49 16.17 30.61 7.94
N HIS A 50 17.29 30.56 8.64
CA HIS A 50 17.70 29.37 9.40
C HIS A 50 17.19 29.31 10.84
N ILE A 51 16.92 30.45 11.48
CA ILE A 51 16.39 30.50 12.85
C ILE A 51 14.86 30.49 12.84
N LEU A 52 14.24 31.33 12.01
CA LEU A 52 12.77 31.48 11.98
C LEU A 52 12.10 30.53 10.97
N ASN A 53 12.88 29.80 10.17
CA ASN A 53 12.41 28.92 9.09
C ASN A 53 11.50 29.66 8.09
N LYS A 54 11.86 30.90 7.77
CA LYS A 54 11.11 31.73 6.83
C LYS A 54 11.97 32.07 5.63
N ASP A 55 11.58 31.56 4.46
CA ASP A 55 12.27 31.77 3.19
C ASP A 55 11.55 32.81 2.32
N ILE A 56 12.19 33.25 1.24
CA ILE A 56 11.66 34.21 0.25
C ILE A 56 10.34 33.75 -0.42
N ASN A 57 10.00 32.46 -0.28
CA ASN A 57 8.75 31.85 -0.77
C ASN A 57 7.61 31.90 0.26
N ASN A 58 7.91 32.02 1.56
CA ASN A 58 6.95 31.98 2.67
C ASN A 58 6.72 33.36 3.32
N ILE A 59 7.55 34.32 2.93
CA ILE A 59 7.56 35.74 3.30
C ILE A 59 7.41 36.49 1.97
N ARG A 60 6.61 37.57 1.94
CA ARG A 60 6.51 38.35 0.69
C ARG A 60 7.86 39.00 0.37
N ILE A 61 8.23 39.13 -0.89
CA ILE A 61 9.58 39.58 -1.27
C ILE A 61 9.90 40.96 -0.66
N GLU A 62 8.90 41.84 -0.56
CA GLU A 62 9.02 43.14 0.12
C GLU A 62 9.38 43.05 1.62
N GLU A 63 9.07 41.94 2.29
CA GLU A 63 9.40 41.66 3.70
C GLU A 63 10.81 41.05 3.85
N PHE A 64 11.39 40.52 2.77
CA PHE A 64 12.70 39.87 2.76
C PHE A 64 13.82 40.80 2.27
N THR A 65 13.52 41.68 1.32
CA THR A 65 14.50 42.59 0.69
C THR A 65 14.27 44.07 1.00
N GLY A 66 13.09 44.43 1.52
CA GLY A 66 12.71 45.84 1.66
C GLY A 66 12.55 46.58 0.31
N ASP A 67 12.53 45.85 -0.81
CA ASP A 67 12.44 46.40 -2.16
C ASP A 67 11.28 45.74 -2.93
N LEU A 68 10.43 46.55 -3.56
CA LEU A 68 9.16 46.13 -4.15
C LEU A 68 9.32 45.59 -5.59
N LYS A 69 10.40 44.86 -5.87
CA LYS A 69 10.77 44.53 -7.25
C LYS A 69 10.07 43.31 -7.88
N SER A 70 9.25 42.57 -7.16
CA SER A 70 8.55 41.42 -7.74
C SER A 70 7.17 41.19 -7.15
N SER A 71 6.18 41.20 -8.04
CA SER A 71 4.76 40.87 -7.84
C SER A 71 3.89 41.88 -7.09
N MET A 72 3.55 42.99 -7.77
CA MET A 72 2.26 43.64 -7.52
C MET A 72 1.14 42.66 -7.89
N PRO A 73 0.06 42.54 -7.10
CA PRO A 73 -1.14 41.84 -7.55
C PRO A 73 -1.65 42.57 -8.81
N SER A 74 -1.56 41.92 -9.96
CA SER A 74 -2.23 42.36 -11.19
C SER A 74 -3.45 41.48 -11.39
N ILE A 75 -4.61 42.11 -11.51
CA ILE A 75 -5.79 41.49 -12.14
C ILE A 75 -5.77 42.04 -13.56
N ASP A 76 -5.67 41.15 -14.55
CA ASP A 76 -5.68 41.49 -15.99
C ASP A 76 -4.68 42.58 -16.41
N GLY A 77 -3.47 42.59 -15.82
CA GLY A 77 -2.39 43.49 -16.22
C GLY A 77 -2.51 44.94 -15.73
N ILE A 78 -3.54 45.28 -14.94
CA ILE A 78 -3.71 46.63 -14.36
C ILE A 78 -3.09 46.65 -12.95
N GLN A 79 -2.13 47.54 -12.70
CA GLN A 79 -1.59 47.80 -11.36
C GLN A 79 -2.66 48.53 -10.51
N ILE A 80 -3.14 47.88 -9.45
CA ILE A 80 -4.26 48.34 -8.62
C ILE A 80 -3.89 49.54 -7.70
N LEU A 81 -2.60 49.80 -7.46
CA LEU A 81 -2.17 50.83 -6.50
C LEU A 81 -1.48 52.02 -7.19
N PRO A 82 -1.84 53.28 -6.85
CA PRO A 82 -1.13 54.49 -7.29
C PRO A 82 0.31 54.54 -6.73
N ASN A 83 1.18 55.33 -7.34
CA ASN A 83 2.61 55.43 -6.97
C ASN A 83 2.85 55.75 -5.48
N GLU A 84 1.92 56.44 -4.80
CA GLU A 84 1.97 56.67 -3.35
C GLU A 84 1.83 55.37 -2.53
N GLY A 85 1.04 54.42 -3.00
CA GLY A 85 0.88 53.10 -2.38
C GLY A 85 2.15 52.24 -2.42
N LYS A 86 3.03 52.46 -3.41
CA LYS A 86 4.31 51.74 -3.53
C LYS A 86 5.27 52.10 -2.38
N ASN A 87 5.34 53.38 -2.02
CA ASN A 87 6.17 53.84 -0.90
C ASN A 87 5.66 53.29 0.45
N HIS A 88 4.34 53.20 0.63
CA HIS A 88 3.74 52.61 1.83
C HIS A 88 4.01 51.10 1.92
N LEU A 89 3.93 50.36 0.82
CA LEU A 89 4.25 48.93 0.82
C LEU A 89 5.72 48.68 1.12
N GLN A 90 6.63 49.49 0.57
CA GLN A 90 8.06 49.40 0.90
C GLN A 90 8.34 49.68 2.38
N ALA A 91 7.70 50.71 2.95
CA ALA A 91 7.80 51.02 4.38
C ALA A 91 7.25 49.87 5.26
N ILE A 92 6.14 49.26 4.87
CA ILE A 92 5.56 48.10 5.56
C ILE A 92 6.51 46.89 5.50
N GLY A 93 7.11 46.62 4.34
CA GLY A 93 8.11 45.57 4.15
C GLY A 93 9.33 45.75 5.06
N ASN A 94 9.88 46.97 5.08
CA ASN A 94 11.00 47.34 5.96
C ASN A 94 10.66 47.16 7.45
N LEU A 95 9.46 47.56 7.89
CA LEU A 95 9.02 47.37 9.28
C LEU A 95 8.89 45.88 9.65
N ARG A 96 8.43 45.03 8.73
CA ARG A 96 8.34 43.58 8.94
C ARG A 96 9.72 42.94 9.02
N PHE A 97 10.64 43.34 8.14
CA PHE A 97 12.04 42.90 8.19
C PHE A 97 12.70 43.26 9.53
N ILE A 98 12.56 44.52 9.96
CA ILE A 98 13.06 45.00 11.26
C ILE A 98 12.52 44.15 12.41
N ARG A 99 11.22 43.85 12.42
CA ARG A 99 10.60 43.00 13.45
C ARG A 99 11.20 41.58 13.48
N HIS A 100 11.58 41.04 12.32
CA HIS A 100 12.29 39.75 12.25
C HIS A 100 13.73 39.85 12.76
N CYS A 101 14.44 40.93 12.45
CA CYS A 101 15.76 41.21 13.02
C CYS A 101 15.71 41.33 14.56
N GLU A 102 14.70 41.98 15.13
CA GLU A 102 14.50 42.05 16.58
C GLU A 102 14.29 40.66 17.19
N GLN A 103 13.47 39.84 16.54
CA GLN A 103 13.20 38.47 17.00
C GLN A 103 14.47 37.61 16.94
N VAL A 104 15.26 37.75 15.87
CA VAL A 104 16.57 37.10 15.73
C VAL A 104 17.53 37.56 16.82
N ASN A 105 17.67 38.87 17.04
CA ASN A 105 18.53 39.43 18.07
C ASN A 105 18.18 38.88 19.46
N LYS A 106 16.87 38.75 19.76
CA LYS A 106 16.39 38.16 21.02
C LYS A 106 16.76 36.69 21.16
N ILE A 107 16.66 35.90 20.09
CA ILE A 107 17.01 34.47 20.10
C ILE A 107 18.53 34.28 20.23
N LEU A 108 19.32 35.12 19.54
CA LEU A 108 20.77 35.08 19.55
C LEU A 108 21.40 35.79 20.76
N CYS A 109 20.60 36.39 21.64
CA CYS A 109 21.04 37.21 22.77
C CYS A 109 22.00 38.34 22.37
N VAL A 110 21.77 38.96 21.21
CA VAL A 110 22.51 40.13 20.73
C VAL A 110 21.76 41.41 21.14
N GLU A 111 22.50 42.45 21.52
CA GLU A 111 21.92 43.77 21.86
C GLU A 111 20.96 44.25 20.75
N ASN A 112 19.75 44.64 21.16
CA ASN A 112 18.71 45.07 20.22
C ASN A 112 18.92 46.52 19.77
N THR A 113 19.99 46.73 18.99
CA THR A 113 20.37 48.05 18.49
C THR A 113 20.11 48.10 16.99
N LEU A 114 18.83 48.29 16.62
CA LEU A 114 18.37 48.34 15.24
C LEU A 114 19.04 49.45 14.40
N SER A 115 19.66 50.45 15.03
CA SER A 115 20.46 51.45 14.31
C SER A 115 21.61 50.83 13.52
N TYR A 116 22.11 49.65 13.93
CA TYR A 116 23.17 48.94 13.20
C TYR A 116 22.73 48.28 11.89
N LEU A 117 21.42 48.21 11.62
CA LEU A 117 20.92 47.85 10.28
C LEU A 117 21.18 48.97 9.26
N PHE A 118 21.03 50.23 9.69
CA PHE A 118 21.17 51.41 8.84
C PHE A 118 22.56 52.05 8.91
N LYS A 119 23.29 51.81 10.01
CA LYS A 119 24.67 52.23 10.23
C LYS A 119 25.48 51.05 10.76
N PRO A 120 25.85 50.11 9.89
CA PRO A 120 26.56 48.90 10.29
C PRO A 120 27.90 49.21 10.97
N VAL A 121 28.23 48.41 11.99
CA VAL A 121 29.50 48.50 12.70
C VAL A 121 30.17 47.13 12.69
N SER A 122 31.47 47.11 12.39
CA SER A 122 32.30 45.89 12.31
C SER A 122 32.13 44.98 13.54
N SER A 123 32.16 45.55 14.73
CA SER A 123 32.02 44.81 15.98
C SER A 123 30.64 44.15 16.14
N HIS A 124 29.57 44.83 15.69
CA HIS A 124 28.21 44.29 15.74
C HIS A 124 28.03 43.17 14.73
N MET A 125 28.54 43.35 13.50
CA MET A 125 28.50 42.32 12.47
C MET A 125 29.21 41.04 12.91
N ALA A 126 30.45 41.17 13.43
CA ALA A 126 31.21 40.02 13.93
C ALA A 126 30.51 39.31 15.10
N ARG A 127 29.85 40.08 15.99
CA ARG A 127 29.07 39.54 17.11
C ARG A 127 27.83 38.77 16.62
N LEU A 128 27.09 39.34 15.67
CA LEU A 128 25.91 38.71 15.08
C LEU A 128 26.28 37.39 14.39
N ILE A 129 27.33 37.38 13.57
CA ILE A 129 27.81 36.18 12.88
C ILE A 129 28.28 35.14 13.90
N SER A 130 29.06 35.55 14.90
CA SER A 130 29.54 34.63 15.95
C SER A 130 28.36 34.00 16.70
N ALA A 131 27.35 34.78 17.07
CA ALA A 131 26.15 34.28 17.74
C ALA A 131 25.35 33.33 16.85
N PHE A 132 25.18 33.65 15.56
CA PHE A 132 24.49 32.81 14.58
C PHE A 132 25.19 31.45 14.39
N VAL A 133 26.52 31.45 14.26
CA VAL A 133 27.30 30.21 14.10
C VAL A 133 27.17 29.33 15.35
N HIS A 134 27.31 29.90 16.54
CA HIS A 134 27.15 29.13 17.79
C HIS A 134 25.72 28.59 17.95
N PHE A 135 24.71 29.40 17.62
CA PHE A 135 23.32 28.94 17.60
C PHE A 135 23.12 27.76 16.65
N THR A 136 23.70 27.82 15.46
CA THR A 136 23.51 26.77 14.46
C THR A 136 24.22 25.48 14.84
N LYS A 137 25.43 25.56 15.41
CA LYS A 137 26.12 24.39 16.00
C LYS A 137 25.33 23.78 17.16
N TYR A 138 24.76 24.61 18.03
CA TYR A 138 23.90 24.13 19.11
C TYR A 138 22.63 23.47 18.58
N LYS A 139 21.99 24.07 17.57
CA LYS A 139 20.83 23.51 16.87
C LYS A 139 21.15 22.15 16.24
N GLU A 140 22.30 22.02 15.58
CA GLU A 140 22.78 20.75 15.01
C GLU A 140 22.96 19.68 16.11
N GLN A 141 23.57 20.05 17.24
CA GLN A 141 23.71 19.13 18.37
C GLN A 141 22.34 18.66 18.89
N ILE A 142 21.37 19.57 19.02
CA ILE A 142 20.00 19.22 19.43
C ILE A 142 19.33 18.28 18.43
N TYR A 143 19.58 18.43 17.12
CA TYR A 143 19.09 17.47 16.13
C TYR A 143 19.73 16.10 16.28
N VAL A 144 21.05 16.04 16.50
CA VAL A 144 21.77 14.78 16.74
C VAL A 144 21.26 14.09 18.01
N ASP A 145 21.10 14.83 19.10
CA ASP A 145 20.59 14.30 20.38
C ASP A 145 19.15 13.76 20.25
N ASN A 146 18.37 14.29 19.31
CA ASN A 146 17.00 13.85 19.03
C ASN A 146 16.86 12.99 17.77
N ASP A 147 17.95 12.56 17.13
CA ASP A 147 17.95 11.80 15.88
C ASP A 147 17.10 10.53 15.99
N MET A 148 17.21 9.81 17.11
CA MET A 148 16.37 8.63 17.38
C MET A 148 14.88 8.96 17.43
N LYS A 149 14.49 10.11 18.00
CA LYS A 149 13.07 10.52 18.05
C LYS A 149 12.57 10.92 16.67
N ILE A 150 13.40 11.62 15.89
CA ILE A 150 13.10 12.01 14.51
C ILE A 150 12.89 10.76 13.65
N ARG A 151 13.81 9.78 13.72
CA ARG A 151 13.67 8.51 13.00
C ARG A 151 12.39 7.75 13.37
N ARG A 152 12.04 7.68 14.66
CA ARG A 152 10.77 7.07 15.08
C ARG A 152 9.54 7.76 14.50
N ILE A 153 9.57 9.09 14.39
CA ILE A 153 8.48 9.85 13.76
C ILE A 153 8.42 9.57 12.25
N GLU A 154 9.57 9.49 11.59
CA GLU A 154 9.66 9.16 10.16
C GLU A 154 9.19 7.72 9.86
N GLU A 155 9.60 6.76 10.68
CA GLU A 155 9.15 5.36 10.63
C GLU A 155 7.62 5.28 10.82
N GLY A 156 7.09 5.92 11.86
CA GLY A 156 5.64 5.97 12.11
C GLY A 156 4.86 6.62 10.97
N LYS A 157 5.42 7.66 10.33
CA LYS A 157 4.82 8.29 9.14
C LYS A 157 4.83 7.36 7.92
N SER A 158 5.89 6.57 7.75
CA SER A 158 5.97 5.57 6.69
C SER A 158 4.97 4.43 6.92
N GLU A 159 4.81 3.99 8.16
CA GLU A 159 3.84 2.97 8.55
C GLU A 159 2.40 3.46 8.33
N ASP A 160 2.05 4.68 8.77
CA ASP A 160 0.74 5.28 8.52
C ASP A 160 0.43 5.41 7.03
N SER A 161 1.44 5.80 6.22
CA SER A 161 1.28 5.83 4.76
C SER A 161 1.05 4.45 4.14
N ALA A 162 1.70 3.40 4.66
CA ALA A 162 1.52 2.03 4.19
C ALA A 162 0.13 1.50 4.57
N LEU A 163 -0.29 1.69 5.82
CA LEU A 163 -1.62 1.34 6.31
C LEU A 163 -2.73 2.10 5.55
N GLY A 164 -2.49 3.38 5.22
CA GLY A 164 -3.41 4.17 4.40
C GLY A 164 -3.57 3.60 2.98
N ALA A 165 -2.50 3.07 2.38
CA ALA A 165 -2.54 2.40 1.09
C ALA A 165 -3.28 1.06 1.16
N GLU A 166 -3.02 0.25 2.19
CA GLU A 166 -3.73 -1.01 2.46
C GLU A 166 -5.22 -0.78 2.67
N LEU A 167 -5.60 0.20 3.49
CA LEU A 167 -7.01 0.57 3.74
C LEU A 167 -7.71 1.00 2.46
N LYS A 168 -7.01 1.71 1.56
CA LYS A 168 -7.56 2.08 0.25
C LYS A 168 -7.74 0.84 -0.64
N ALA A 169 -6.81 -0.10 -0.64
CA ALA A 169 -6.94 -1.36 -1.38
C ALA A 169 -8.12 -2.19 -0.89
N VAL A 170 -8.25 -2.37 0.44
CA VAL A 170 -9.38 -3.09 1.05
C VAL A 170 -10.72 -2.43 0.75
N LYS A 171 -10.80 -1.09 0.77
CA LYS A 171 -12.02 -0.37 0.37
C LYS A 171 -12.40 -0.64 -1.09
N ASN A 172 -11.43 -0.69 -1.99
CA ASN A 172 -11.68 -0.98 -3.40
C ASN A 172 -12.13 -2.44 -3.60
N GLU A 173 -11.52 -3.39 -2.88
CA GLU A 173 -11.96 -4.79 -2.91
C GLU A 173 -13.37 -4.96 -2.38
N LEU A 174 -13.72 -4.27 -1.29
CA LEU A 174 -15.08 -4.27 -0.74
C LEU A 174 -16.08 -3.70 -1.74
N GLN A 175 -15.75 -2.61 -2.41
CA GLN A 175 -16.61 -2.03 -3.44
C GLN A 175 -16.83 -3.01 -4.60
N SER A 176 -15.77 -3.64 -5.11
CA SER A 176 -15.88 -4.67 -6.15
C SER A 176 -16.74 -5.85 -5.71
N LEU A 177 -16.62 -6.28 -4.44
CA LEU A 177 -17.43 -7.36 -3.90
C LEU A 177 -18.92 -6.97 -3.79
N GLN A 178 -19.21 -5.73 -3.41
CA GLN A 178 -20.58 -5.19 -3.38
C GLN A 178 -21.20 -5.10 -4.77
N GLU A 179 -20.43 -4.64 -5.76
CA GLU A 179 -20.87 -4.59 -7.17
C GLU A 179 -21.16 -6.01 -7.71
N ASN A 180 -20.27 -6.96 -7.43
CA ASN A 180 -20.47 -8.37 -7.77
C ASN A 180 -21.71 -8.96 -7.09
N TYR A 181 -21.93 -8.65 -5.80
CA TYR A 181 -23.10 -9.09 -5.06
C TYR A 181 -24.41 -8.58 -5.69
N GLU A 182 -24.48 -7.29 -6.04
CA GLU A 182 -25.67 -6.74 -6.69
C GLU A 182 -25.88 -7.32 -8.09
N GLN A 183 -24.81 -7.59 -8.84
CA GLN A 183 -24.91 -8.28 -10.13
C GLN A 183 -25.49 -9.70 -9.98
N VAL A 184 -24.99 -10.47 -9.01
CA VAL A 184 -25.48 -11.82 -8.72
C VAL A 184 -26.95 -11.77 -8.27
N LYS A 185 -27.31 -10.85 -7.38
CA LYS A 185 -28.68 -10.66 -6.90
C LYS A 185 -29.64 -10.33 -8.05
N ASN A 186 -29.26 -9.45 -8.96
CA ASN A 186 -30.06 -9.11 -10.14
C ASN A 186 -30.18 -10.30 -11.10
N SER A 187 -29.11 -11.07 -11.29
CA SER A 187 -29.13 -12.30 -12.10
C SER A 187 -30.09 -13.34 -11.52
N VAL A 188 -30.02 -13.59 -10.21
CA VAL A 188 -30.94 -14.50 -9.51
C VAL A 188 -32.39 -14.03 -9.62
N LEU A 189 -32.66 -12.74 -9.50
CA LEU A 189 -34.00 -12.19 -9.67
C LEU A 189 -34.54 -12.38 -11.10
N SER A 190 -33.69 -12.17 -12.12
CA SER A 190 -34.01 -12.43 -13.52
C SER A 190 -34.35 -13.90 -13.77
N GLU A 191 -33.52 -14.83 -13.27
CA GLU A 191 -33.78 -16.28 -13.41
C GLU A 191 -35.06 -16.70 -12.67
N LYS A 192 -35.36 -16.10 -11.51
CA LYS A 192 -36.63 -16.33 -10.81
C LYS A 192 -37.84 -15.90 -11.63
N ASN A 193 -37.75 -14.77 -12.32
CA ASN A 193 -38.82 -14.30 -13.21
C ASN A 193 -38.98 -15.23 -14.41
N LYS A 194 -37.88 -15.62 -15.08
CA LYS A 194 -37.94 -16.60 -16.18
C LYS A 194 -38.57 -17.93 -15.75
N LYS A 195 -38.24 -18.42 -14.54
CA LYS A 195 -38.85 -19.64 -13.99
C LYS A 195 -40.36 -19.50 -13.84
N ARG A 196 -40.84 -18.35 -13.34
CA ARG A 196 -42.28 -18.08 -13.23
C ARG A 196 -42.93 -18.04 -14.62
N ASP A 197 -42.31 -17.38 -15.59
CA ASP A 197 -42.85 -17.29 -16.94
C ASP A 197 -42.97 -18.68 -17.59
N TYR A 198 -41.97 -19.56 -17.40
CA TYR A 198 -42.07 -20.96 -17.84
C TYR A 198 -43.13 -21.77 -17.08
N GLU A 199 -43.34 -21.52 -15.79
CA GLU A 199 -44.42 -22.16 -15.02
C GLU A 199 -45.80 -21.75 -15.57
N GLU A 200 -45.99 -20.47 -15.91
CA GLU A 200 -47.21 -19.97 -16.56
C GLU A 200 -47.42 -20.61 -17.94
N GLU A 201 -46.36 -20.69 -18.77
CA GLU A 201 -46.41 -21.33 -20.08
C GLU A 201 -46.74 -22.84 -20.00
N ILE A 202 -46.23 -23.54 -18.98
CA ILE A 202 -46.58 -24.95 -18.73
C ILE A 202 -48.07 -25.08 -18.39
N ILE A 203 -48.61 -24.20 -17.54
CA ILE A 203 -50.03 -24.21 -17.17
C ILE A 203 -50.89 -23.95 -18.42
N GLU A 204 -50.52 -22.98 -19.25
CA GLU A 204 -51.25 -22.64 -20.47
C GLU A 204 -51.23 -23.79 -21.48
N ASN A 205 -50.07 -24.41 -21.69
CA ASN A 205 -49.93 -25.60 -22.53
C ASN A 205 -50.74 -26.80 -21.99
N GLN A 206 -50.77 -27.00 -20.68
CA GLN A 206 -51.58 -28.06 -20.07
C GLN A 206 -53.08 -27.82 -20.28
N ASN A 207 -53.53 -26.57 -20.16
CA ASN A 207 -54.92 -26.19 -20.44
C ASN A 207 -55.27 -26.42 -21.92
N MET A 208 -54.38 -26.05 -22.84
CA MET A 208 -54.56 -26.29 -24.27
C MET A 208 -54.61 -27.79 -24.59
N LEU A 209 -53.74 -28.60 -23.98
CA LEU A 209 -53.75 -30.06 -24.13
C LEU A 209 -55.07 -30.67 -23.65
N ASN A 210 -55.56 -30.23 -22.49
CA ASN A 210 -56.84 -30.68 -21.95
C ASN A 210 -58.01 -30.32 -22.89
N ALA A 211 -58.00 -29.12 -23.48
CA ALA A 211 -59.00 -28.69 -24.46
C ALA A 211 -58.96 -29.56 -25.74
N GLN A 212 -57.76 -29.86 -26.23
CA GLN A 212 -57.57 -30.76 -27.38
C GLN A 212 -58.05 -32.18 -27.08
N GLN A 213 -57.77 -32.72 -25.89
CA GLN A 213 -58.27 -34.04 -25.48
C GLN A 213 -59.80 -34.08 -25.43
N SER A 214 -60.45 -33.06 -24.89
CA SER A 214 -61.92 -32.94 -24.90
C SER A 214 -62.47 -32.94 -26.33
N THR A 215 -61.81 -32.21 -27.22
CA THR A 215 -62.17 -32.18 -28.65
C THR A 215 -62.02 -33.57 -29.29
N ILE A 216 -60.92 -34.28 -29.04
CA ILE A 216 -60.70 -35.65 -29.54
C ILE A 216 -61.79 -36.61 -29.04
N ILE A 217 -62.19 -36.51 -27.77
CA ILE A 217 -63.27 -37.33 -27.20
C ILE A 217 -64.58 -37.06 -27.95
N SER A 218 -64.92 -35.78 -28.19
CA SER A 218 -66.13 -35.42 -28.93
C SER A 218 -66.11 -35.92 -30.38
N LEU A 219 -64.97 -35.83 -31.06
CA LEU A 219 -64.80 -36.32 -32.43
C LEU A 219 -64.86 -37.85 -32.51
N ARG A 220 -64.32 -38.56 -31.52
CA ARG A 220 -64.46 -40.02 -31.43
C ARG A 220 -65.93 -40.43 -31.26
N ALA A 221 -66.67 -39.76 -30.38
CA ALA A 221 -68.10 -40.02 -30.22
C ALA A 221 -68.89 -39.76 -31.52
N ALA A 222 -68.57 -38.69 -32.25
CA ALA A 222 -69.18 -38.40 -33.55
C ALA A 222 -68.83 -39.46 -34.60
N LYS A 223 -67.57 -39.89 -34.65
CA LYS A 223 -67.12 -40.99 -35.52
C LYS A 223 -67.90 -42.27 -35.24
N ASP A 224 -68.03 -42.67 -33.97
CA ASP A 224 -68.73 -43.89 -33.59
C ASP A 224 -70.22 -43.82 -33.99
N LYS A 225 -70.83 -42.64 -33.88
CA LYS A 225 -72.19 -42.40 -34.38
C LYS A 225 -72.30 -42.60 -35.89
N ILE A 226 -71.40 -42.01 -36.67
CA ILE A 226 -71.37 -42.16 -38.14
C ILE A 226 -71.14 -43.62 -38.54
N VAL A 227 -70.26 -44.34 -37.84
CA VAL A 227 -70.02 -45.77 -38.08
C VAL A 227 -71.30 -46.58 -37.87
N ASN A 228 -72.05 -46.31 -36.80
CA ASN A 228 -73.32 -46.98 -36.55
C ASN A 228 -74.38 -46.65 -37.62
N GLU A 229 -74.51 -45.38 -38.02
CA GLU A 229 -75.41 -44.95 -39.10
C GLU A 229 -75.04 -45.59 -40.44
N THR A 230 -73.74 -45.72 -40.74
CA THR A 230 -73.23 -46.35 -41.96
C THR A 230 -73.55 -47.85 -41.98
N ASN A 231 -73.37 -48.54 -40.86
CA ASN A 231 -73.70 -49.96 -40.74
C ASN A 231 -75.20 -50.21 -40.95
N GLU A 232 -76.06 -49.32 -40.45
CA GLU A 232 -77.50 -49.37 -40.71
C GLU A 232 -77.82 -49.19 -42.20
N ILE A 233 -77.17 -48.22 -42.88
CA ILE A 233 -77.36 -48.02 -44.33
C ILE A 233 -76.89 -49.24 -45.13
N ILE A 234 -75.76 -49.85 -44.77
CA ILE A 234 -75.26 -51.08 -45.42
C ILE A 234 -76.28 -52.22 -45.27
N PHE A 235 -76.88 -52.35 -44.09
CA PHE A 235 -77.93 -53.34 -43.84
C PHE A 235 -79.17 -53.10 -44.74
N GLN A 236 -79.65 -51.86 -44.81
CA GLN A 236 -80.76 -51.48 -45.70
C GLN A 236 -80.43 -51.73 -47.18
N PHE A 237 -79.22 -51.40 -47.62
CA PHE A 237 -78.78 -51.60 -49.00
C PHE A 237 -78.73 -53.08 -49.38
N SER A 238 -78.23 -53.93 -48.47
CA SER A 238 -78.19 -55.38 -48.66
C SER A 238 -79.59 -55.96 -48.84
N ARG A 239 -80.57 -55.46 -48.08
CA ARG A 239 -81.99 -55.83 -48.20
C ARG A 239 -82.58 -55.42 -49.56
N PHE A 240 -82.24 -54.24 -50.07
CA PHE A 240 -82.70 -53.79 -51.40
C PHE A 240 -82.06 -54.58 -52.54
N ARG A 241 -80.79 -54.97 -52.40
CA ARG A 241 -80.10 -55.79 -53.40
C ARG A 241 -80.72 -57.17 -53.53
N GLN A 242 -81.06 -57.82 -52.43
CA GLN A 242 -81.72 -59.14 -52.44
C GLN A 242 -83.09 -59.06 -53.13
N LYS A 243 -83.86 -57.99 -52.84
CA LYS A 243 -85.13 -57.71 -53.51
C LYS A 243 -84.99 -57.42 -55.02
N LYS A 244 -83.81 -56.97 -55.46
CA LYS A 244 -83.49 -56.76 -56.88
C LYS A 244 -83.18 -58.09 -57.59
N GLU A 245 -82.40 -58.96 -56.97
CA GLU A 245 -82.11 -60.31 -57.50
C GLU A 245 -83.39 -61.15 -57.65
N ASP A 246 -84.31 -61.08 -56.67
CA ASP A 246 -85.61 -61.78 -56.74
C ASP A 246 -86.51 -61.30 -57.91
N LEU A 247 -86.31 -60.07 -58.39
CA LEU A 247 -87.03 -59.47 -59.52
C LEU A 247 -86.33 -59.74 -60.87
N GLU A 248 -85.02 -59.95 -60.87
CA GLU A 248 -84.23 -60.29 -62.07
C GLU A 248 -84.48 -61.74 -62.54
N ASP A 249 -84.92 -62.65 -61.66
CA ASP A 249 -85.27 -64.05 -61.98
C ASP A 249 -86.64 -64.26 -62.68
N GLN A 250 -87.44 -63.21 -62.91
CA GLN A 250 -88.79 -63.29 -63.53
C GLN A 250 -88.86 -62.90 -65.01
N ILE A 251 -87.74 -62.74 -65.71
CA ILE A 251 -87.76 -62.24 -67.10
C ILE A 251 -87.06 -63.21 -68.05
N VAL A 252 -87.85 -63.97 -68.80
CA VAL A 252 -87.43 -64.70 -70.00
C VAL A 252 -88.16 -64.09 -71.21
N PRO A 253 -87.45 -63.67 -72.26
CA PRO A 253 -88.06 -63.65 -73.59
C PRO A 253 -87.21 -64.34 -74.67
N SER A 254 -87.97 -64.95 -75.57
CA SER A 254 -87.59 -65.78 -76.70
C SER A 254 -86.84 -65.01 -77.82
N PRO A 255 -85.98 -65.69 -78.60
CA PRO A 255 -84.74 -65.10 -79.11
C PRO A 255 -84.60 -65.12 -80.64
N GLU A 256 -85.67 -64.97 -81.43
CA GLU A 256 -85.58 -65.34 -82.86
C GLU A 256 -85.80 -64.21 -83.88
N LYS A 257 -86.34 -63.04 -83.50
CA LYS A 257 -86.36 -61.85 -84.39
C LYS A 257 -85.37 -60.75 -83.99
N LEU A 258 -84.76 -60.91 -82.81
CA LEU A 258 -83.64 -60.10 -82.35
C LEU A 258 -82.31 -60.58 -82.91
N GLN A 259 -82.19 -61.82 -83.42
CA GLN A 259 -80.92 -62.42 -83.87
C GLN A 259 -80.37 -61.79 -85.16
N GLU A 260 -81.20 -61.41 -86.12
CA GLU A 260 -80.73 -60.82 -87.38
C GLU A 260 -80.36 -59.34 -87.22
N TYR A 261 -81.15 -58.55 -86.49
CA TYR A 261 -80.79 -57.17 -86.13
C TYR A 261 -79.65 -57.13 -85.08
N ASN A 262 -79.57 -58.14 -84.19
CA ASN A 262 -78.40 -58.33 -83.31
C ASN A 262 -77.16 -58.67 -84.08
N GLN A 263 -77.19 -59.32 -85.25
CA GLN A 263 -75.94 -59.75 -85.89
C GLN A 263 -75.22 -58.54 -86.51
N GLU A 264 -75.96 -57.59 -87.09
CA GLU A 264 -75.41 -56.31 -87.56
C GLU A 264 -75.03 -55.37 -86.41
N LEU A 265 -75.90 -55.23 -85.40
CA LEU A 265 -75.55 -54.50 -84.18
C LEU A 265 -74.42 -55.19 -83.41
N LYS A 266 -74.28 -56.52 -83.43
CA LYS A 266 -73.17 -57.26 -82.81
C LYS A 266 -71.87 -56.97 -83.51
N ASN A 267 -71.85 -56.87 -84.84
CA ASN A 267 -70.62 -56.57 -85.55
C ASN A 267 -70.16 -55.14 -85.27
N LEU A 268 -71.09 -54.17 -85.29
CA LEU A 268 -70.79 -52.78 -84.93
C LEU A 268 -70.44 -52.63 -83.43
N LEU A 269 -71.13 -53.37 -82.56
CA LEU A 269 -70.88 -53.44 -81.13
C LEU A 269 -69.57 -54.17 -80.85
N LEU A 270 -69.19 -55.22 -81.59
CA LEU A 270 -67.91 -55.91 -81.43
C LEU A 270 -66.75 -55.01 -81.84
N GLU A 271 -66.94 -54.19 -82.87
CA GLU A 271 -65.94 -53.20 -83.26
C GLU A 271 -65.82 -52.09 -82.21
N HIS A 272 -66.94 -51.50 -81.79
CA HIS A 272 -66.95 -50.48 -80.73
C HIS A 272 -66.53 -51.02 -79.35
N VAL A 273 -66.86 -52.27 -79.01
CA VAL A 273 -66.41 -52.96 -77.80
C VAL A 273 -64.93 -53.28 -77.90
N SER A 274 -64.41 -53.66 -79.07
CA SER A 274 -62.96 -53.83 -79.29
C SER A 274 -62.19 -52.51 -79.13
N TYR A 275 -62.72 -51.41 -79.68
CA TYR A 275 -62.15 -50.07 -79.44
C TYR A 275 -62.29 -49.63 -77.98
N PHE A 276 -63.45 -49.85 -77.36
CA PHE A 276 -63.70 -49.52 -75.96
C PHE A 276 -62.87 -50.38 -75.01
N GLU A 277 -62.62 -51.66 -75.30
CA GLU A 277 -61.75 -52.53 -74.51
C GLU A 277 -60.28 -52.13 -74.67
N LYS A 278 -59.86 -51.73 -75.88
CA LYS A 278 -58.54 -51.12 -76.08
C LYS A 278 -58.39 -49.81 -75.32
N ASP A 279 -59.39 -48.94 -75.36
CA ASP A 279 -59.36 -47.65 -74.65
C ASP A 279 -59.52 -47.84 -73.14
N LYS A 280 -60.30 -48.81 -72.67
CA LYS A 280 -60.40 -49.20 -71.26
C LYS A 280 -59.08 -49.76 -70.75
N LYS A 281 -58.40 -50.62 -71.53
CA LYS A 281 -57.04 -51.08 -71.21
C LYS A 281 -56.04 -49.94 -71.17
N LYS A 282 -56.06 -49.03 -72.15
CA LYS A 282 -55.21 -47.83 -72.13
C LYS A 282 -55.52 -46.92 -70.93
N ASN A 283 -56.79 -46.76 -70.57
CA ASN A 283 -57.20 -45.91 -69.45
C ASN A 283 -56.84 -46.55 -68.11
N GLU A 284 -56.95 -47.88 -67.96
CA GLU A 284 -56.42 -48.59 -66.79
C GLU A 284 -54.89 -48.54 -66.71
N GLU A 285 -54.19 -48.66 -67.83
CA GLU A 285 -52.74 -48.46 -67.87
C GLU A 285 -52.34 -47.04 -67.46
N ILE A 286 -53.07 -46.02 -67.92
CA ILE A 286 -52.85 -44.63 -67.53
C ILE A 286 -53.17 -44.42 -66.04
N LYS A 287 -54.28 -44.95 -65.53
CA LYS A 287 -54.61 -44.92 -64.10
C LYS A 287 -53.54 -45.60 -63.25
N ASN A 288 -53.04 -46.75 -63.68
CA ASN A 288 -51.95 -47.44 -62.98
C ASN A 288 -50.65 -46.64 -63.03
N LYS A 289 -50.31 -46.02 -64.16
CA LYS A 289 -49.14 -45.12 -64.28
C LYS A 289 -49.26 -43.87 -63.41
N ILE A 290 -50.46 -43.29 -63.29
CA ILE A 290 -50.75 -42.15 -62.42
C ILE A 290 -50.63 -42.58 -60.95
N ASN A 291 -51.26 -43.69 -60.55
CA ASN A 291 -51.14 -44.20 -59.18
C ASN A 291 -49.68 -44.51 -58.79
N ILE A 292 -48.89 -45.09 -59.71
CA ILE A 292 -47.46 -45.32 -59.48
C ILE A 292 -46.72 -43.97 -59.34
N SER A 293 -47.04 -42.98 -60.16
CA SER A 293 -46.45 -41.64 -60.05
C SER A 293 -46.80 -40.94 -58.74
N ASP A 294 -48.06 -41.04 -58.28
CA ASP A 294 -48.50 -40.48 -57.00
C ASP A 294 -47.82 -41.19 -55.81
N LEU A 295 -47.63 -42.50 -55.91
CA LEU A 295 -46.88 -43.27 -54.91
C LEU A 295 -45.41 -42.85 -54.86
N CYS A 296 -44.79 -42.64 -56.04
CA CYS A 296 -43.44 -42.12 -56.15
C CYS A 296 -43.33 -40.70 -55.58
N LEU A 297 -44.29 -39.82 -55.87
CA LEU A 297 -44.34 -38.45 -55.33
C LEU A 297 -44.47 -38.45 -53.81
N LYS A 298 -45.38 -39.27 -53.24
CA LYS A 298 -45.49 -39.41 -51.77
C LYS A 298 -44.19 -39.89 -51.15
N LYS A 299 -43.56 -40.94 -51.71
CA LYS A 299 -42.26 -41.41 -51.22
C LYS A 299 -41.18 -40.34 -51.32
N LEU A 300 -41.19 -39.52 -52.37
CA LEU A 300 -40.22 -38.44 -52.55
C LEU A 300 -40.41 -37.33 -51.52
N VAL A 301 -41.66 -36.96 -51.22
CA VAL A 301 -42.01 -35.99 -50.18
C VAL A 301 -41.61 -36.51 -48.80
N ASP A 302 -41.91 -37.78 -48.49
CA ASP A 302 -41.50 -38.41 -47.23
C ASP A 302 -39.96 -38.40 -47.09
N LEU A 303 -39.24 -38.73 -48.16
CA LEU A 303 -37.77 -38.71 -48.19
C LEU A 303 -37.21 -37.31 -47.95
N VAL A 304 -37.78 -36.29 -48.59
CA VAL A 304 -37.39 -34.88 -48.39
C VAL A 304 -37.66 -34.45 -46.96
N THR A 305 -38.78 -34.85 -46.38
CA THR A 305 -39.14 -34.51 -45.00
C THR A 305 -38.19 -35.16 -44.01
N ILE A 306 -37.85 -36.43 -44.20
CA ILE A 306 -36.86 -37.16 -43.39
C ILE A 306 -35.47 -36.54 -43.54
N LEU A 307 -35.04 -36.20 -44.76
CA LEU A 307 -33.75 -35.54 -45.02
C LEU A 307 -33.67 -34.16 -44.36
N THR A 308 -34.75 -33.39 -44.43
CA THR A 308 -34.83 -32.06 -43.82
C THR A 308 -34.82 -32.15 -42.30
N GLY A 309 -35.53 -33.13 -41.73
CA GLY A 309 -35.47 -33.46 -40.31
C GLY A 309 -34.05 -33.84 -39.88
N HIS A 310 -33.41 -34.78 -40.58
CA HIS A 310 -32.04 -35.20 -40.28
C HIS A 310 -31.01 -34.07 -40.43
N PHE A 311 -31.18 -33.17 -41.40
CA PHE A 311 -30.32 -32.00 -41.54
C PHE A 311 -30.46 -31.06 -40.34
N ASN A 312 -31.69 -30.76 -39.91
CA ASN A 312 -31.95 -29.83 -38.82
C ASN A 312 -31.59 -30.40 -37.45
N GLU A 313 -31.95 -31.66 -37.19
CA GLU A 313 -31.78 -32.30 -35.89
C GLU A 313 -30.38 -32.87 -35.69
N THR A 314 -29.72 -33.33 -36.75
CA THR A 314 -28.40 -33.97 -36.63
C THR A 314 -27.30 -33.04 -37.12
N ILE A 315 -27.34 -32.63 -38.39
CA ILE A 315 -26.22 -31.93 -39.04
C ILE A 315 -26.04 -30.53 -38.45
N LYS A 316 -27.12 -29.77 -38.28
CA LYS A 316 -27.07 -28.41 -37.72
C LYS A 316 -26.55 -28.40 -36.27
N LEU A 317 -26.99 -29.38 -35.47
CA LEU A 317 -26.47 -29.59 -34.11
C LEU A 317 -24.98 -29.97 -34.09
N HIS A 318 -24.51 -30.79 -35.05
CA HIS A 318 -23.09 -31.11 -35.18
C HIS A 318 -22.25 -29.91 -35.61
N ILE A 319 -22.79 -29.04 -36.47
CA ILE A 319 -22.14 -27.76 -36.84
C ILE A 319 -22.01 -26.86 -35.61
N GLY A 320 -23.08 -26.71 -34.81
CA GLY A 320 -23.04 -25.95 -33.56
C GLY A 320 -22.00 -26.48 -32.58
N LYS A 321 -22.00 -27.80 -32.32
CA LYS A 321 -20.99 -28.45 -31.46
C LYS A 321 -19.56 -28.28 -31.98
N LYS A 322 -19.36 -28.24 -33.31
CA LYS A 322 -18.04 -28.00 -33.91
C LYS A 322 -17.54 -26.57 -33.67
N GLU A 323 -18.44 -25.59 -33.66
CA GLU A 323 -18.09 -24.20 -33.32
C GLU A 323 -17.77 -24.05 -31.83
N GLU A 324 -18.55 -24.70 -30.95
CA GLU A 324 -18.25 -24.78 -29.51
C GLU A 324 -16.89 -25.43 -29.25
N LEU A 325 -16.57 -26.53 -29.95
CA LEU A 325 -15.27 -27.19 -29.87
C LEU A 325 -14.12 -26.26 -30.28
N LYS A 326 -14.28 -25.45 -31.34
CA LYS A 326 -13.29 -24.44 -31.72
C LYS A 326 -13.13 -23.36 -30.65
N GLY A 327 -14.23 -22.95 -30.02
CA GLY A 327 -14.21 -22.00 -28.89
C GLY A 327 -13.43 -22.56 -27.70
N LEU A 328 -13.73 -23.80 -27.31
CA LEU A 328 -13.03 -24.54 -26.25
C LEU A 328 -11.54 -24.72 -26.56
N GLU A 329 -11.19 -25.04 -27.80
CA GLU A 329 -9.80 -25.21 -28.25
C GLU A 329 -8.99 -23.90 -28.15
N LYS A 330 -9.62 -22.76 -28.48
CA LYS A 330 -9.04 -21.43 -28.28
C LYS A 330 -8.84 -21.11 -26.80
N HIS A 331 -9.83 -21.45 -25.96
CA HIS A 331 -9.72 -21.27 -24.51
C HIS A 331 -8.60 -22.13 -23.91
N LEU A 332 -8.45 -23.37 -24.38
CA LEU A 332 -7.41 -24.30 -23.93
C LEU A 332 -6.01 -23.79 -24.31
N LYS A 333 -5.84 -23.20 -25.50
CA LYS A 333 -4.60 -22.51 -25.88
C LYS A 333 -4.27 -21.35 -24.95
N ASN A 334 -5.25 -20.52 -24.61
CA ASN A 334 -5.04 -19.40 -23.68
C ASN A 334 -4.64 -19.91 -22.29
N LEU A 335 -5.37 -20.88 -21.74
CA LEU A 335 -5.05 -21.52 -20.46
C LEU A 335 -3.64 -22.14 -20.44
N LYS A 336 -3.22 -22.74 -21.56
CA LYS A 336 -1.86 -23.29 -21.68
C LYS A 336 -0.79 -22.19 -21.63
N SER A 337 -1.01 -21.08 -22.34
CA SER A 337 -0.10 -19.93 -22.30
C SER A 337 -0.03 -19.28 -20.90
N GLU A 338 -1.18 -19.21 -20.21
CA GLU A 338 -1.26 -18.68 -18.85
C GLU A 338 -0.54 -19.60 -17.85
N LYS A 339 -0.71 -20.92 -17.99
CA LYS A 339 0.03 -21.92 -17.19
C LYS A 339 1.55 -21.78 -17.41
N GLU A 340 2.00 -21.61 -18.65
CA GLU A 340 3.42 -21.41 -18.95
C GLU A 340 3.96 -20.13 -18.31
N HIS A 341 3.21 -19.03 -18.39
CA HIS A 341 3.55 -17.76 -17.73
C HIS A 341 3.63 -17.89 -16.21
N LEU A 342 2.65 -18.54 -15.58
CA LEU A 342 2.66 -18.81 -14.13
C LEU A 342 3.82 -19.70 -13.72
N THR A 343 4.17 -20.70 -14.54
CA THR A 343 5.32 -21.59 -14.27
C THR A 343 6.64 -20.82 -14.34
N MET A 344 6.78 -19.89 -15.30
CA MET A 344 7.91 -18.97 -15.39
C MET A 344 8.01 -18.07 -14.16
N LYS A 345 6.90 -17.46 -13.75
CA LYS A 345 6.83 -16.59 -12.57
C LYS A 345 7.20 -17.35 -11.28
N ARG A 346 6.74 -18.60 -11.13
CA ARG A 346 7.10 -19.46 -10.00
C ARG A 346 8.61 -19.73 -9.94
N LYS A 347 9.24 -20.05 -11.09
CA LYS A 347 10.70 -20.26 -11.16
C LYS A 347 11.48 -18.98 -10.80
N GLN A 348 11.00 -17.82 -11.21
CA GLN A 348 11.62 -16.54 -10.83
C GLN A 348 11.50 -16.29 -9.33
N GLN A 349 10.33 -16.57 -8.74
CA GLN A 349 10.13 -16.45 -7.29
C GLN A 349 11.01 -17.43 -6.51
N GLU A 350 11.10 -18.70 -6.94
CA GLU A 350 12.01 -19.69 -6.34
C GLU A 350 13.47 -19.21 -6.39
N LYS A 351 13.90 -18.60 -7.50
CA LYS A 351 15.26 -18.05 -7.63
C LYS A 351 15.51 -16.89 -6.66
N ILE A 352 14.57 -15.94 -6.55
CA ILE A 352 14.66 -14.82 -5.60
C ILE A 352 14.73 -15.34 -4.17
N LEU A 353 13.93 -16.34 -3.83
CA LEU A 353 13.89 -16.93 -2.50
C LEU A 353 15.25 -17.55 -2.14
N LEU A 354 15.84 -18.27 -3.08
CA LEU A 354 17.15 -18.92 -2.92
C LEU A 354 18.30 -17.90 -2.80
N GLU A 355 18.26 -16.82 -3.59
CA GLU A 355 19.21 -15.70 -3.47
C GLU A 355 19.06 -14.97 -2.11
N THR A 356 17.82 -14.81 -1.64
CA THR A 356 17.51 -14.16 -0.36
C THR A 356 18.00 -15.01 0.82
N GLU A 357 17.76 -16.33 0.79
CA GLU A 357 18.26 -17.27 1.80
C GLU A 357 19.80 -17.27 1.86
N GLN A 358 20.47 -17.29 0.71
CA GLN A 358 21.93 -17.21 0.65
C GLN A 358 22.45 -15.88 1.21
N TYR A 359 21.78 -14.76 0.91
CA TYR A 359 22.13 -13.45 1.46
C TYR A 359 21.99 -13.43 2.99
N PHE A 360 20.89 -13.96 3.53
CA PHE A 360 20.70 -14.04 4.98
C PHE A 360 21.71 -14.97 5.66
N ALA A 361 22.05 -16.10 5.05
CA ALA A 361 23.09 -16.99 5.55
C ALA A 361 24.45 -16.27 5.64
N GLN A 362 24.85 -15.56 4.58
CA GLN A 362 26.09 -14.78 4.58
C GLN A 362 26.09 -13.65 5.63
N GLN A 363 24.95 -12.97 5.84
CA GLN A 363 24.83 -11.94 6.87
C GLN A 363 24.89 -12.54 8.27
N LYS A 364 24.26 -13.70 8.49
CA LYS A 364 24.34 -14.43 9.76
C LYS A 364 25.77 -14.82 10.08
N ASP A 365 26.53 -15.32 9.11
CA ASP A 365 27.94 -15.67 9.31
C ASP A 365 28.80 -14.45 9.63
N LYS A 366 28.58 -13.31 8.95
CA LYS A 366 29.25 -12.04 9.27
C LYS A 366 28.95 -11.55 10.68
N TRP A 367 27.70 -11.65 11.12
CA TRP A 367 27.29 -11.26 12.46
C TRP A 367 27.88 -12.19 13.52
N ASN A 368 27.86 -13.51 13.29
CA ASN A 368 28.49 -14.47 14.19
C ASN A 368 30.00 -14.22 14.31
N ALA A 369 30.68 -13.89 13.21
CA ALA A 369 32.10 -13.55 13.25
C ALA A 369 32.37 -12.27 14.06
N LYS A 370 31.50 -11.25 13.95
CA LYS A 370 31.58 -10.04 14.79
C LYS A 370 31.35 -10.34 16.26
N VAL A 371 30.34 -11.15 16.59
CA VAL A 371 30.05 -11.56 17.97
C VAL A 371 31.25 -12.29 18.57
N GLN A 372 31.83 -13.26 17.87
CA GLN A 372 33.03 -13.96 18.32
C GLN A 372 34.25 -13.04 18.49
N ALA A 373 34.39 -12.03 17.63
CA ALA A 373 35.46 -11.03 17.76
C ALA A 373 35.25 -10.17 19.01
N GLU A 374 34.02 -9.75 19.30
CA GLU A 374 33.71 -8.97 20.51
C GLU A 374 33.82 -9.81 21.78
N GLU A 375 33.40 -11.08 21.77
CA GLU A 375 33.61 -11.99 22.91
C GLU A 375 35.10 -12.14 23.24
N LYS A 376 35.97 -12.21 22.23
CA LYS A 376 37.42 -12.20 22.44
C LYS A 376 37.91 -10.87 23.01
N ASN A 377 37.40 -9.75 22.54
CA ASN A 377 37.76 -8.43 23.08
C ASN A 377 37.34 -8.29 24.54
N VAL A 378 36.14 -8.76 24.89
CA VAL A 378 35.65 -8.78 26.28
C VAL A 378 36.58 -9.59 27.17
N ALA A 379 36.97 -10.80 26.75
CA ALA A 379 37.91 -11.63 27.51
C ALA A 379 39.28 -10.93 27.72
N VAL A 380 39.80 -10.24 26.69
CA VAL A 380 41.04 -9.46 26.81
C VAL A 380 40.89 -8.27 27.77
N VAL A 381 39.73 -7.60 27.78
CA VAL A 381 39.44 -6.50 28.69
C VAL A 381 39.30 -7.01 30.13
N GLU A 382 38.60 -8.12 30.35
CA GLU A 382 38.46 -8.76 31.66
C GLU A 382 39.80 -9.17 32.25
N GLU A 383 40.70 -9.72 31.42
CA GLU A 383 42.06 -10.05 31.85
C GLU A 383 42.86 -8.81 32.24
N LYS A 384 42.79 -7.73 31.45
CA LYS A 384 43.43 -6.44 31.79
C LYS A 384 42.87 -5.83 33.06
N VAL A 385 41.56 -5.88 33.26
CA VAL A 385 40.90 -5.39 34.47
C VAL A 385 41.35 -6.19 35.69
N SER A 386 41.45 -7.52 35.57
CA SER A 386 41.96 -8.39 36.64
C SER A 386 43.41 -8.07 37.00
N GLN A 387 44.26 -7.81 36.00
CA GLN A 387 45.64 -7.37 36.23
C GLN A 387 45.72 -6.02 36.94
N LEU A 388 44.87 -5.05 36.57
CA LEU A 388 44.80 -3.74 37.22
C LEU A 388 44.35 -3.84 38.68
N TYR A 389 43.34 -4.68 38.99
CA TYR A 389 42.93 -4.93 40.37
C TYR A 389 44.05 -5.57 41.18
N GLY A 390 44.79 -6.54 40.62
CA GLY A 390 45.96 -7.13 41.28
C GLY A 390 47.07 -6.11 41.57
N GLN A 391 47.33 -5.19 40.63
CA GLN A 391 48.28 -4.08 40.84
C GLN A 391 47.80 -3.10 41.92
N MET A 392 46.50 -2.78 41.95
CA MET A 392 45.90 -1.94 42.99
C MET A 392 46.04 -2.57 44.38
N ASP A 393 45.83 -3.87 44.50
CA ASP A 393 45.97 -4.58 45.77
C ASP A 393 47.42 -4.59 46.27
N GLU A 394 48.40 -4.76 45.37
CA GLU A 394 49.82 -4.69 45.76
C GLU A 394 50.23 -3.27 46.18
N LEU A 395 49.78 -2.24 45.44
CA LEU A 395 49.96 -0.84 45.82
C LEU A 395 49.34 -0.54 47.19
N LYS A 396 48.15 -1.08 47.47
CA LYS A 396 47.50 -0.94 48.77
C LYS A 396 48.30 -1.62 49.87
N ARG A 397 48.83 -2.83 49.64
CA ARG A 397 49.72 -3.51 50.60
C ARG A 397 51.04 -2.76 50.83
N GLN A 398 51.55 -2.08 49.81
CA GLN A 398 52.75 -1.25 49.94
C GLN A 398 52.45 0.02 50.76
N ALA A 399 51.37 0.72 50.45
CA ALA A 399 50.91 1.88 51.22
C ALA A 399 50.64 1.51 52.70
N ASP A 400 50.02 0.35 52.97
CA ASP A 400 49.78 -0.14 54.33
C ASP A 400 51.07 -0.53 55.08
N ARG A 401 52.14 -0.89 54.36
CA ARG A 401 53.47 -1.15 54.93
C ARG A 401 54.16 0.18 55.27
N GLU A 402 54.18 1.12 54.34
CA GLU A 402 54.73 2.46 54.54
C GLU A 402 54.01 3.22 55.66
N ALA A 403 52.68 3.10 55.75
CA ALA A 403 51.90 3.69 56.84
C ALA A 403 52.28 3.11 58.22
N ARG A 404 52.56 1.80 58.30
CA ARG A 404 53.03 1.15 59.53
C ARG A 404 54.44 1.58 59.91
N GLU A 405 55.33 1.76 58.93
CA GLU A 405 56.66 2.29 59.16
C GLU A 405 56.59 3.73 59.69
N ILE A 406 55.76 4.58 59.08
CA ILE A 406 55.52 5.95 59.57
C ILE A 406 55.00 5.93 61.01
N ASP A 407 54.00 5.10 61.34
CA ASP A 407 53.47 5.00 62.70
C ASP A 407 54.54 4.54 63.72
N SER A 408 55.44 3.64 63.32
CA SER A 408 56.57 3.22 64.15
C SER A 408 57.58 4.34 64.41
N ILE A 409 57.89 5.14 63.39
CA ILE A 409 58.77 6.31 63.48
C ILE A 409 58.13 7.37 64.39
N VAL A 410 56.83 7.63 64.23
CA VAL A 410 56.09 8.57 65.09
C VAL A 410 56.14 8.15 66.55
N LYS A 411 55.94 6.86 66.85
CA LYS A 411 56.08 6.32 68.21
C LYS A 411 57.49 6.51 68.76
N LEU A 412 58.52 6.22 67.97
CA LEU A 412 59.92 6.42 68.37
C LEU A 412 60.22 7.89 68.68
N ILE A 413 59.72 8.82 67.86
CA ILE A 413 59.85 10.26 68.09
C ILE A 413 59.15 10.67 69.39
N GLN A 414 57.95 10.14 69.66
CA GLN A 414 57.22 10.41 70.90
C GLN A 414 57.93 9.86 72.14
N GLU A 415 58.48 8.65 72.09
CA GLU A 415 59.30 8.10 73.17
C GLU A 415 60.55 8.94 73.43
N THR A 416 61.21 9.37 72.35
CA THR A 416 62.39 10.23 72.43
C THR A 416 62.06 11.59 73.04
N LEU A 417 60.94 12.22 72.63
CA LEU A 417 60.42 13.44 73.23
C LEU A 417 60.08 13.28 74.72
N ASN A 418 59.48 12.15 75.10
CA ASN A 418 59.18 11.85 76.50
C ASN A 418 60.45 11.68 77.33
N ASN A 419 61.48 11.04 76.78
CA ASN A 419 62.78 10.92 77.42
C ASN A 419 63.47 12.29 77.57
N TYR A 420 63.44 13.13 76.54
CA TYR A 420 63.94 14.50 76.65
C TYR A 420 63.18 15.29 77.72
N ARG A 421 61.85 15.21 77.77
CA ARG A 421 61.05 15.87 78.84
C ARG A 421 61.45 15.38 80.23
N ARG A 422 61.67 14.08 80.43
CA ARG A 422 62.16 13.54 81.71
C ARG A 422 63.55 14.05 82.06
N ASN A 423 64.46 14.12 81.09
CA ASN A 423 65.80 14.64 81.30
C ASN A 423 65.78 16.13 81.64
N PHE A 424 64.95 16.94 80.98
CA PHE A 424 64.76 18.34 81.34
C PHE A 424 64.21 18.50 82.77
N ALA A 425 63.23 17.69 83.18
CA ALA A 425 62.72 17.71 84.54
C ALA A 425 63.79 17.33 85.59
N LEU A 426 64.67 16.37 85.28
CA LEU A 426 65.83 16.02 86.13
C LEU A 426 66.85 17.15 86.22
N ILE A 427 67.13 17.84 85.11
CA ILE A 427 68.02 19.01 85.08
C ILE A 427 67.42 20.16 85.91
N ASP A 428 66.12 20.40 85.80
CA ASP A 428 65.42 21.41 86.59
C ASP A 428 65.48 21.08 88.10
N ASP A 429 65.25 19.81 88.49
CA ASP A 429 65.37 19.37 89.89
C ASP A 429 66.82 19.51 90.40
N LEU A 430 67.81 19.12 89.61
CA LEU A 430 69.23 19.31 89.94
C LEU A 430 69.56 20.79 90.10
N THR A 431 69.09 21.64 89.19
CA THR A 431 69.33 23.09 89.24
C THR A 431 68.67 23.71 90.48
N ALA A 432 67.46 23.26 90.84
CA ALA A 432 66.78 23.67 92.06
C ALA A 432 67.54 23.21 93.32
N ARG A 433 68.05 21.98 93.36
CA ARG A 433 68.91 21.47 94.45
C ARG A 433 70.23 22.21 94.54
N THR A 434 70.87 22.54 93.43
CA THR A 434 72.10 23.34 93.42
C THR A 434 71.83 24.75 93.93
N ARG A 435 70.74 25.41 93.51
CA ARG A 435 70.32 26.71 94.07
C ARG A 435 70.05 26.63 95.58
N SER A 436 69.38 25.57 96.03
CA SER A 436 69.09 25.34 97.45
C SER A 436 70.36 25.10 98.27
N SER A 437 71.30 24.31 97.75
CA SER A 437 72.61 24.08 98.35
C SER A 437 73.46 25.35 98.38
N HIS A 438 73.42 26.16 97.32
CA HIS A 438 74.09 27.45 97.26
C HIS A 438 73.49 28.46 98.26
N ALA A 439 72.18 28.42 98.48
CA ALA A 439 71.51 29.21 99.51
C ALA A 439 71.90 28.75 100.93
N LEU A 440 72.00 27.43 101.16
CA LEU A 440 72.47 26.82 102.41
C LEU A 440 73.93 27.18 102.73
N LEU A 441 74.81 27.10 101.74
CA LEU A 441 76.21 27.52 101.87
C LEU A 441 76.34 29.03 102.10
N ALA A 442 75.56 29.84 101.38
CA ALA A 442 75.49 31.29 101.62
C ALA A 442 74.96 31.63 103.03
N ALA A 443 74.09 30.80 103.60
CA ALA A 443 73.61 30.94 104.98
C ALA A 443 74.68 30.49 106.00
N GLN A 444 75.44 29.42 105.74
CA GLN A 444 76.56 29.00 106.59
C GLN A 444 77.71 30.03 106.61
N VAL A 445 78.03 30.64 105.47
CA VAL A 445 79.05 31.70 105.39
C VAL A 445 78.59 32.98 106.12
N ARG A 446 77.29 33.33 106.04
CA ARG A 446 76.73 34.43 106.86
C ARG A 446 76.66 34.10 108.36
N GLY A 447 76.45 32.83 108.71
CA GLY A 447 76.50 32.36 110.10
C GLY A 447 77.91 32.38 110.72
N GLN A 448 78.95 32.06 109.93
CA GLN A 448 80.35 32.16 110.38
C GLN A 448 80.86 33.61 110.48
N ALA A 449 80.21 34.57 109.79
CA ALA A 449 80.49 35.99 109.96
C ALA A 449 79.85 36.61 111.22
N ALA A 450 78.90 35.92 111.88
CA ALA A 450 78.21 36.38 113.09
C ALA A 450 78.71 35.73 114.40
N GLY A 451 79.67 34.79 114.33
CA GLY A 451 80.28 34.11 115.49
C GLY A 451 81.68 34.60 115.87
N ARG A 452 82.10 35.78 115.37
CA ARG A 452 83.38 36.45 115.68
C ARG A 452 83.17 37.73 116.49
N ILE A 453 82.29 37.70 117.50
CA ILE A 453 82.32 38.57 118.68
C ILE A 453 81.82 37.70 119.85
N GLY A 454 82.73 37.33 120.74
CA GLY A 454 82.53 36.39 121.84
C GLY A 454 83.83 35.70 122.18
#